data_AF-A0A355SY63-F1
#
_entry.id   AF-A0A355SY63-F1
#
_cell.length_a   1.000
_cell.length_b   1.000
_cell.length_c   1.000
_cell.angle_alpha   90.00
_cell.angle_beta   90.00
_cell.angle_gamma   90.00
#
_symmetry.space_group_name_H-M   'P 1'
#
loop_
_entity.id
_entity.type
_entity.pdbx_description
1 polymer ?
#
loop_
_entity_poly.entity_id
_entity_poly.type
_entity_poly.pdbx_seq_one_letter_code
_entity_poly.pdbx_strand_id
1 'polypeptide(L)'
;MTRKLHTRTVQKSDGRDLTFYGWKEHERPVVADLPPLEASALPYKRWHPLRHEWVSYAGARQGRTFFPDAASCPLCPAKQDGLTEIPSDDFEMAVFENRFPAFRLDAGDAELVGGDEPAIGRCEVVVFSADHGGSLGGQSVERIELLFELWARQARQMMDEHGLKCVLPYESRGEEIGVTLHHPHGQIYGFGFVPDLLMKSAEAQKAAP
;
A
#
# COMPACT_ATOMS: atom_id res chain seq x y z
N MET A 1 -13.58 -22.21 -15.20
CA MET A 1 -14.56 -21.10 -15.24
C MET A 1 -13.90 -19.91 -14.58
N THR A 2 -13.79 -18.77 -15.26
CA THR A 2 -13.22 -17.55 -14.70
C THR A 2 -14.23 -16.95 -13.72
N ARG A 3 -13.87 -16.81 -12.44
CA ARG A 3 -14.74 -16.19 -11.43
C ARG A 3 -14.90 -14.70 -11.75
N LYS A 4 -16.08 -14.13 -11.50
CA LYS A 4 -16.31 -12.69 -11.69
C LYS A 4 -15.67 -11.94 -10.51
N LEU A 5 -14.75 -11.03 -10.80
CA LEU A 5 -14.18 -10.14 -9.80
C LEU A 5 -15.12 -8.97 -9.55
N HIS A 6 -15.46 -8.74 -8.28
CA HIS A 6 -16.27 -7.63 -7.80
C HIS A 6 -15.38 -6.63 -7.06
N THR A 7 -15.55 -5.35 -7.42
CA THR A 7 -14.82 -4.23 -6.81
C THR A 7 -15.78 -3.12 -6.42
N ARG A 8 -15.51 -2.48 -5.30
CA ARG A 8 -16.20 -1.26 -4.87
C ARG A 8 -15.21 -0.29 -4.27
N THR A 9 -15.17 0.93 -4.81
CA THR A 9 -14.35 2.01 -4.28
C THR A 9 -15.22 2.97 -3.49
N VAL A 10 -14.72 3.40 -2.35
CA VAL A 10 -15.30 4.43 -1.49
C VAL A 10 -14.21 5.44 -1.14
N GLN A 11 -14.60 6.69 -0.91
CA GLN A 11 -13.68 7.72 -0.45
C GLN A 11 -13.76 7.83 1.07
N LYS A 12 -12.59 7.89 1.71
CA LYS A 12 -12.40 8.06 3.14
C LYS A 12 -12.61 9.52 3.57
N SER A 13 -12.78 9.77 4.87
CA SER A 13 -12.96 11.15 5.38
C SER A 13 -11.76 12.06 5.10
N ASP A 14 -10.58 11.48 4.93
CA ASP A 14 -9.34 12.18 4.58
C ASP A 14 -9.06 12.25 3.06
N GLY A 15 -10.03 11.87 2.24
CA GLY A 15 -9.96 11.95 0.78
C GLY A 15 -9.24 10.78 0.11
N ARG A 16 -8.60 9.87 0.86
CA ARG A 16 -7.96 8.68 0.29
C ARG A 16 -9.01 7.69 -0.21
N ASP A 17 -8.71 7.00 -1.30
CA ASP A 17 -9.56 5.92 -1.79
C ASP A 17 -9.33 4.64 -0.99
N LEU A 18 -10.43 3.93 -0.75
CA LEU A 18 -10.48 2.56 -0.26
C LEU A 18 -11.24 1.70 -1.27
N THR A 19 -10.59 0.68 -1.79
CA THR A 19 -11.17 -0.26 -2.74
C THR A 19 -11.27 -1.65 -2.14
N PHE A 20 -12.49 -2.19 -2.11
CA PHE A 20 -12.77 -3.58 -1.75
C PHE A 20 -12.65 -4.47 -2.97
N TYR A 21 -12.06 -5.65 -2.79
CA TYR A 21 -11.84 -6.68 -3.79
C TYR A 21 -12.43 -8.00 -3.31
N GLY A 22 -13.13 -8.71 -4.19
CA GLY A 22 -13.78 -9.96 -3.82
C GLY A 22 -14.41 -10.75 -4.95
N TRP A 23 -14.72 -12.01 -4.66
CA TRP A 23 -15.55 -12.89 -5.49
C TRP A 23 -17.06 -12.70 -5.23
N LYS A 24 -17.40 -11.91 -4.21
CA LYS A 24 -18.77 -11.53 -3.86
C LYS A 24 -18.93 -10.01 -3.94
N GLU A 25 -20.16 -9.55 -4.09
CA GLU A 25 -20.48 -8.12 -4.08
C GLU A 25 -20.25 -7.50 -2.70
N HIS A 26 -19.71 -6.28 -2.69
CA HIS A 26 -19.37 -5.53 -1.48
C HIS A 26 -20.47 -4.52 -1.17
N GLU A 27 -21.54 -4.94 -0.52
CA GLU A 27 -22.71 -4.10 -0.25
C GLU A 27 -22.69 -3.45 1.14
N ARG A 28 -21.77 -3.88 2.01
CA ARG A 28 -21.72 -3.44 3.41
C ARG A 28 -21.62 -1.90 3.53
N PRO A 29 -22.35 -1.28 4.47
CA PRO A 29 -22.25 0.15 4.67
C PRO A 29 -20.83 0.53 5.10
N VAL A 30 -20.45 1.76 4.78
CA VAL A 30 -19.23 2.36 5.33
C VAL A 30 -19.61 3.32 6.46
N VAL A 31 -18.91 3.21 7.59
CA VAL A 31 -19.09 4.06 8.78
C VAL A 31 -18.02 5.16 8.83
N ALA A 32 -17.88 5.85 9.97
CA ALA A 32 -16.78 6.79 10.16
C ALA A 32 -15.42 6.06 10.23
N ASP A 33 -14.41 6.61 9.56
CA ASP A 33 -13.03 6.12 9.58
C ASP A 33 -12.12 7.03 10.42
N LEU A 34 -10.83 6.67 10.48
CA LEU A 34 -9.83 7.46 11.17
C LEU A 34 -9.75 8.89 10.61
N PRO A 35 -9.59 9.91 11.47
CA PRO A 35 -9.47 11.29 11.02
C PRO A 35 -8.24 11.50 10.12
N PRO A 36 -8.18 12.58 9.34
CA PRO A 36 -6.99 12.96 8.58
C PRO A 36 -5.76 13.09 9.47
N LEU A 37 -4.57 12.84 8.91
CA LEU A 37 -3.32 13.23 9.57
C LEU A 37 -3.09 14.73 9.44
N GLU A 38 -2.41 15.29 10.44
CA GLU A 38 -1.80 16.61 10.30
C GLU A 38 -0.86 16.65 9.10
N ALA A 39 -0.85 17.80 8.41
CA ALA A 39 0.01 18.01 7.27
C ALA A 39 1.49 17.84 7.67
N SER A 40 2.25 17.18 6.82
CA SER A 40 3.68 16.92 7.03
C SER A 40 4.45 17.21 5.74
N ALA A 41 5.76 17.41 5.87
CA ALA A 41 6.62 17.64 4.73
C ALA A 41 6.51 16.48 3.71
N LEU A 42 6.40 16.85 2.43
CA LEU A 42 6.35 15.90 1.32
C LEU A 42 7.65 15.09 1.23
N PRO A 43 7.57 13.81 0.81
CA PRO A 43 8.74 12.96 0.72
C PRO A 43 9.63 13.38 -0.45
N TYR A 44 10.93 13.28 -0.25
CA TYR A 44 11.94 13.52 -1.26
C TYR A 44 12.94 12.36 -1.27
N LYS A 45 13.80 12.31 -2.28
CA LYS A 45 14.85 11.30 -2.40
C LYS A 45 16.21 11.98 -2.57
N ARG A 46 17.23 11.36 -1.98
CA ARG A 46 18.62 11.81 -2.03
C ARG A 46 19.50 10.74 -2.64
N TRP A 47 20.44 11.15 -3.49
CA TRP A 47 21.41 10.25 -4.10
C TRP A 47 22.45 9.78 -3.07
N HIS A 48 22.66 8.47 -3.00
CA HIS A 48 23.69 7.86 -2.16
C HIS A 48 24.93 7.50 -3.00
N PRO A 49 26.01 8.31 -2.98
CA PRO A 49 27.09 8.21 -3.96
C PRO A 49 27.92 6.92 -3.88
N LEU A 50 28.00 6.26 -2.72
CA LEU A 50 28.77 5.01 -2.60
C LEU A 50 27.99 3.75 -3.04
N ARG A 51 26.66 3.83 -3.06
CA ARG A 51 25.78 2.70 -3.44
C ARG A 51 25.17 2.90 -4.81
N HIS A 52 25.32 4.11 -5.36
CA HIS A 52 24.76 4.52 -6.63
C HIS A 52 23.26 4.23 -6.68
N GLU A 53 22.54 4.73 -5.67
CA GLU A 53 21.09 4.59 -5.62
C GLU A 53 20.40 5.78 -4.94
N TRP A 54 19.13 5.98 -5.28
CA TRP A 54 18.24 6.94 -4.64
C TRP A 54 17.63 6.37 -3.37
N VAL A 55 17.70 7.15 -2.28
CA VAL A 55 17.08 6.80 -0.99
C VAL A 55 15.94 7.77 -0.70
N SER A 56 14.74 7.26 -0.45
CA SER A 56 13.59 8.08 -0.06
C SER A 56 13.62 8.47 1.43
N TYR A 57 13.28 9.71 1.71
CA TYR A 57 13.14 10.32 3.03
C TYR A 57 11.70 10.80 3.19
N ALA A 58 11.02 10.32 4.23
CA ALA A 58 9.63 10.65 4.51
C ALA A 58 9.45 10.84 6.03
N GLY A 59 9.55 12.08 6.50
CA GLY A 59 9.56 12.42 7.94
C GLY A 59 8.26 12.04 8.66
N ALA A 60 7.13 12.14 7.96
CA ALA A 60 5.80 11.75 8.46
C ALA A 60 5.74 10.32 9.01
N ARG A 61 6.61 9.42 8.52
CA ARG A 61 6.65 8.01 8.93
C ARG A 61 7.01 7.79 10.40
N GLN A 62 7.56 8.79 11.09
CA GLN A 62 7.79 8.70 12.53
C GLN A 62 6.49 8.64 13.36
N GLY A 63 5.36 9.12 12.79
CA GLY A 63 4.04 9.08 13.45
C GLY A 63 3.28 7.76 13.31
N ARG A 64 3.91 6.70 12.79
CA ARG A 64 3.25 5.41 12.54
C ARG A 64 2.72 4.79 13.83
N THR A 65 1.52 4.22 13.74
CA THR A 65 0.99 3.34 14.78
C THR A 65 1.94 2.15 14.96
N PHE A 66 2.35 1.90 16.19
CA PHE A 66 3.32 0.88 16.55
C PHE A 66 2.66 -0.11 17.52
N PHE A 67 2.39 -1.32 17.05
CA PHE A 67 1.79 -2.42 17.81
C PHE A 67 0.59 -1.99 18.67
N PRO A 68 -0.50 -1.51 18.06
CA PRO A 68 -1.74 -1.30 18.79
C PRO A 68 -2.24 -2.66 19.32
N ASP A 69 -3.02 -2.63 20.40
CA ASP A 69 -3.76 -3.82 20.79
C ASP A 69 -4.72 -4.25 19.66
N ALA A 70 -5.15 -5.52 19.68
CA ALA A 70 -6.03 -6.05 18.63
C ALA A 70 -7.37 -5.29 18.55
N ALA A 71 -7.83 -4.70 19.65
CA ALA A 71 -9.07 -3.91 19.70
C ALA A 71 -8.94 -2.57 18.96
N SER A 72 -7.73 -2.02 18.90
CA SER A 72 -7.37 -0.75 18.26
C SER A 72 -6.65 -0.96 16.93
N CYS A 73 -6.68 -2.17 16.38
CA CYS A 73 -6.03 -2.47 15.11
C CYS A 73 -6.69 -1.70 13.96
N PRO A 74 -5.94 -0.84 13.24
CA PRO A 74 -6.51 -0.02 12.17
C PRO A 74 -6.90 -0.82 10.92
N LEU A 75 -6.50 -2.10 10.83
CA LEU A 75 -6.78 -2.96 9.67
C LEU A 75 -7.91 -3.95 9.92
N CYS A 76 -8.43 -3.99 11.16
CA CYS A 76 -9.62 -4.79 11.47
C CYS A 76 -10.88 -4.18 10.82
N PRO A 77 -11.90 -5.02 10.55
CA PRO A 77 -13.23 -4.52 10.25
C PRO A 77 -13.71 -3.56 11.34
N ALA A 78 -14.35 -2.47 10.92
CA ALA A 78 -14.88 -1.49 11.84
C ALA A 78 -16.03 -2.08 12.68
N LYS A 79 -16.01 -1.76 13.98
CA LYS A 79 -17.15 -1.97 14.88
C LYS A 79 -17.98 -0.69 14.92
N GLN A 80 -19.22 -0.75 15.40
CA GLN A 80 -20.14 0.39 15.41
C GLN A 80 -19.56 1.69 16.02
N ASP A 81 -18.62 1.57 16.97
CA ASP A 81 -17.96 2.70 17.64
C ASP A 81 -16.44 2.77 17.38
N GLY A 82 -15.89 1.94 16.49
CA GLY A 82 -14.45 1.80 16.27
C GLY A 82 -13.98 2.44 14.97
N LEU A 83 -13.06 3.41 15.06
CA LEU A 83 -12.43 4.02 13.89
C LEU A 83 -11.27 3.15 13.38
N THR A 84 -11.34 2.72 12.13
CA THR A 84 -10.28 1.95 11.47
C THR A 84 -9.96 2.55 10.10
N GLU A 85 -8.92 2.05 9.42
CA GLU A 85 -8.65 2.41 8.03
C GLU A 85 -9.67 1.80 7.06
N ILE A 86 -10.42 0.79 7.52
CA ILE A 86 -11.42 0.05 6.74
C ILE A 86 -12.78 0.19 7.45
N PRO A 87 -13.53 1.27 7.18
CA PRO A 87 -14.79 1.57 7.85
C PRO A 87 -15.94 0.64 7.42
N SER A 88 -15.72 -0.67 7.30
CA SER A 88 -16.74 -1.66 6.98
C SER A 88 -16.65 -2.84 7.95
N ASP A 89 -17.79 -3.47 8.23
CA ASP A 89 -17.90 -4.58 9.19
C ASP A 89 -17.42 -5.93 8.64
N ASP A 90 -17.21 -6.03 7.32
CA ASP A 90 -16.70 -7.22 6.65
C ASP A 90 -16.07 -6.87 5.28
N PHE A 91 -15.10 -7.68 4.84
CA PHE A 91 -14.48 -7.58 3.53
C PHE A 91 -13.69 -8.85 3.18
N GLU A 92 -13.55 -9.14 1.89
CA GLU A 92 -12.63 -10.19 1.43
C GLU A 92 -11.19 -9.66 1.37
N MET A 93 -10.92 -8.63 0.58
CA MET A 93 -9.66 -7.88 0.60
C MET A 93 -9.92 -6.38 0.46
N ALA A 94 -9.03 -5.56 1.03
CA ALA A 94 -9.14 -4.11 0.99
C ALA A 94 -7.80 -3.49 0.58
N VAL A 95 -7.85 -2.47 -0.27
CA VAL A 95 -6.68 -1.69 -0.70
C VAL A 95 -6.93 -0.22 -0.46
N PHE A 96 -5.97 0.47 0.15
CA PHE A 96 -6.05 1.92 0.35
C PHE A 96 -4.65 2.54 0.36
N GLU A 97 -4.58 3.84 0.09
CA GLU A 97 -3.32 4.58 0.13
C GLU A 97 -2.74 4.59 1.55
N ASN A 98 -1.44 4.30 1.66
CA ASN A 98 -0.74 4.22 2.93
C ASN A 98 -0.76 5.58 3.63
N ARG A 99 -1.17 5.58 4.90
CA ARG A 99 -1.26 6.78 5.74
C ARG A 99 0.10 7.48 5.93
N PHE A 100 1.20 6.73 5.86
CA PHE A 100 2.57 7.22 6.01
C PHE A 100 3.42 6.79 4.81
N PRO A 101 3.15 7.33 3.62
CA PRO A 101 3.73 6.84 2.37
C PRO A 101 5.20 7.26 2.24
N ALA A 102 6.02 6.42 1.62
CA ALA A 102 7.41 6.77 1.27
C ALA A 102 7.51 7.54 -0.05
N PHE A 103 6.47 7.47 -0.89
CA PHE A 103 6.37 8.12 -2.18
C PHE A 103 4.95 8.66 -2.35
N ARG A 104 4.82 9.84 -2.94
CA ARG A 104 3.51 10.48 -3.18
C ARG A 104 3.44 11.05 -4.59
N LEU A 105 2.24 11.12 -5.15
CA LEU A 105 2.02 11.64 -6.50
C LEU A 105 2.25 13.16 -6.55
N ASP A 106 1.95 13.85 -5.46
CA ASP A 106 2.15 15.29 -5.26
C ASP A 106 3.54 15.67 -4.74
N ALA A 107 4.48 14.71 -4.64
CA ALA A 107 5.82 15.00 -4.13
C ALA A 107 6.62 15.99 -4.99
N GLY A 108 6.12 16.34 -6.19
CA GLY A 108 6.69 17.39 -7.04
C GLY A 108 6.62 18.79 -6.41
N ASP A 109 5.71 18.98 -5.46
CA ASP A 109 5.53 20.25 -4.75
C ASP A 109 6.40 20.34 -3.47
N ALA A 110 7.29 19.36 -3.25
CA ALA A 110 8.18 19.34 -2.09
C ALA A 110 9.19 20.51 -2.13
N GLU A 111 9.48 21.09 -0.97
CA GLU A 111 10.61 22.01 -0.81
C GLU A 111 11.91 21.18 -0.77
N LEU A 112 12.71 21.30 -1.84
CA LEU A 112 13.94 20.52 -2.02
C LEU A 112 15.19 21.36 -1.72
N VAL A 113 16.24 20.70 -1.22
CA VAL A 113 17.53 21.33 -0.91
C VAL A 113 18.65 20.63 -1.68
N GLY A 114 19.45 21.40 -2.43
CA GLY A 114 20.59 20.85 -3.17
C GLY A 114 20.16 19.83 -4.23
N GLY A 115 20.95 18.76 -4.41
CA GLY A 115 20.67 17.68 -5.37
C GLY A 115 19.60 16.68 -4.94
N ASP A 116 18.69 17.06 -4.03
CA ASP A 116 17.53 16.26 -3.67
C ASP A 116 16.49 16.30 -4.82
N GLU A 117 15.75 15.21 -4.98
CA GLU A 117 14.71 15.08 -5.99
C GLU A 117 13.36 14.72 -5.36
N PRO A 118 12.22 14.99 -6.02
CA PRO A 118 10.92 14.59 -5.49
C PRO A 118 10.78 13.06 -5.46
N ALA A 119 10.17 12.52 -4.40
CA ALA A 119 9.87 11.09 -4.28
C ALA A 119 8.50 10.76 -4.90
N ILE A 120 8.40 10.95 -6.22
CA ILE A 120 7.16 10.69 -6.98
C ILE A 120 6.83 9.19 -6.97
N GLY A 121 5.61 8.87 -6.56
CA GLY A 121 5.09 7.50 -6.57
C GLY A 121 3.80 7.36 -5.78
N ARG A 122 3.40 6.12 -5.47
CA ARG A 122 2.22 5.81 -4.68
C ARG A 122 2.49 4.60 -3.80
N CYS A 123 2.14 4.68 -2.52
CA CYS A 123 2.28 3.57 -1.59
C CYS A 123 0.89 3.16 -1.13
N GLU A 124 0.52 1.90 -1.32
CA GLU A 124 -0.75 1.36 -0.86
C GLU A 124 -0.55 0.21 0.12
N VAL A 125 -1.54 0.00 0.99
CA VAL A 125 -1.66 -1.15 1.89
C VAL A 125 -2.70 -2.09 1.32
N VAL A 126 -2.40 -3.38 1.30
CA VAL A 126 -3.32 -4.46 0.90
C VAL A 126 -3.62 -5.29 2.12
N VAL A 127 -4.86 -5.33 2.58
CA VAL A 127 -5.27 -6.14 3.72
C VAL A 127 -5.86 -7.45 3.21
N PHE A 128 -5.21 -8.56 3.58
CA PHE A 128 -5.46 -9.86 2.95
C PHE A 128 -6.71 -10.55 3.48
N SER A 129 -7.25 -10.14 4.63
CA SER A 129 -8.43 -10.75 5.28
C SER A 129 -9.01 -9.83 6.35
N ALA A 130 -10.29 -10.00 6.66
CA ALA A 130 -10.93 -9.45 7.86
C ALA A 130 -10.43 -10.12 9.16
N ASP A 131 -9.88 -11.35 9.07
CA ASP A 131 -9.34 -12.09 10.21
C ASP A 131 -7.97 -11.55 10.66
N HIS A 132 -7.94 -10.99 11.87
CA HIS A 132 -6.75 -10.44 12.51
C HIS A 132 -5.66 -11.48 12.80
N GLY A 133 -6.07 -12.71 13.16
CA GLY A 133 -5.13 -13.79 13.53
C GLY A 133 -4.58 -14.56 12.33
N GLY A 134 -5.01 -14.19 11.13
CA GLY A 134 -4.65 -14.88 9.90
C GLY A 134 -3.23 -14.58 9.40
N SER A 135 -2.88 -15.20 8.29
CA SER A 135 -1.64 -14.90 7.57
C SER A 135 -1.78 -15.18 6.09
N LEU A 136 -0.89 -14.62 5.24
CA LEU A 136 -0.92 -14.88 3.80
C LEU A 136 -0.76 -16.39 3.50
N GLY A 137 0.18 -17.06 4.18
CA GLY A 137 0.41 -18.50 4.01
C GLY A 137 -0.73 -19.40 4.52
N GLY A 138 -1.69 -18.86 5.28
CA GLY A 138 -2.88 -19.57 5.74
C GLY A 138 -4.12 -19.35 4.85
N GLN A 139 -4.01 -18.55 3.79
CA GLN A 139 -5.15 -18.26 2.90
C GLN A 139 -5.46 -19.46 1.99
N SER A 140 -6.74 -19.62 1.63
CA SER A 140 -7.14 -20.62 0.63
C SER A 140 -6.60 -20.25 -0.76
N VAL A 141 -6.53 -21.24 -1.66
CA VAL A 141 -6.14 -21.00 -3.06
C VAL A 141 -7.04 -19.97 -3.72
N GLU A 142 -8.36 -19.97 -3.43
CA GLU A 142 -9.26 -18.97 -4.01
C GLU A 142 -8.93 -17.54 -3.57
N ARG A 143 -8.42 -17.36 -2.36
CA ARG A 143 -8.01 -16.05 -1.84
C ARG A 143 -6.66 -15.61 -2.39
N ILE A 144 -5.75 -16.55 -2.64
CA ILE A 144 -4.50 -16.26 -3.34
C ILE A 144 -4.77 -15.86 -4.81
N GLU A 145 -5.70 -16.53 -5.49
CA GLU A 145 -6.14 -16.12 -6.83
C GLU A 145 -6.71 -14.68 -6.83
N LEU A 146 -7.52 -14.34 -5.82
CA LEU A 146 -8.05 -12.98 -5.65
C LEU A 146 -6.92 -11.95 -5.49
N LEU A 147 -5.88 -12.28 -4.72
CA LEU A 147 -4.73 -11.41 -4.53
C LEU A 147 -3.98 -11.12 -5.82
N PHE A 148 -3.79 -12.13 -6.68
CA PHE A 148 -3.15 -11.94 -7.99
C PHE A 148 -3.98 -11.04 -8.92
N GLU A 149 -5.31 -11.22 -8.94
CA GLU A 149 -6.19 -10.33 -9.71
C GLU A 149 -6.16 -8.90 -9.19
N LEU A 150 -6.16 -8.73 -7.87
CA LEU A 150 -6.00 -7.44 -7.18
C LEU A 150 -4.67 -6.78 -7.56
N TRP A 151 -3.55 -7.48 -7.44
CA TRP A 151 -2.23 -6.94 -7.82
C TRP A 151 -2.18 -6.57 -9.29
N ALA A 152 -2.74 -7.38 -10.18
CA ALA A 152 -2.80 -7.09 -11.60
C ALA A 152 -3.62 -5.81 -11.88
N ARG A 153 -4.75 -5.60 -11.19
CA ARG A 153 -5.55 -4.37 -11.32
C ARG A 153 -4.85 -3.15 -10.76
N GLN A 154 -4.34 -3.21 -9.52
CA GLN A 154 -3.63 -2.08 -8.90
C GLN A 154 -2.37 -1.69 -9.69
N ALA A 155 -1.62 -2.67 -10.21
CA ALA A 155 -0.44 -2.38 -11.01
C ALA A 155 -0.80 -1.66 -12.32
N ARG A 156 -1.82 -2.13 -13.04
CA ARG A 156 -2.31 -1.42 -14.24
C ARG A 156 -2.79 -0.02 -13.91
N GLN A 157 -3.62 0.13 -12.88
CA GLN A 157 -4.11 1.44 -12.46
C GLN A 157 -2.95 2.42 -12.20
N MET A 158 -1.97 2.01 -11.38
CA MET A 158 -0.81 2.83 -11.06
C MET A 158 0.04 3.20 -12.29
N MET A 159 0.21 2.30 -13.24
CA MET A 159 1.00 2.57 -14.45
C MET A 159 0.23 3.43 -15.45
N ASP A 160 -1.02 3.09 -15.72
CA ASP A 160 -1.83 3.69 -16.79
C ASP A 160 -2.40 5.05 -16.38
N GLU A 161 -2.90 5.18 -15.15
CA GLU A 161 -3.57 6.40 -14.67
C GLU A 161 -2.60 7.38 -14.01
N HIS A 162 -1.54 6.88 -13.36
CA HIS A 162 -0.58 7.72 -12.63
C HIS A 162 0.80 7.80 -13.29
N GLY A 163 1.01 7.11 -14.42
CA GLY A 163 2.26 7.16 -15.18
C GLY A 163 3.47 6.56 -14.47
N LEU A 164 3.25 5.77 -13.41
CA LEU A 164 4.33 5.14 -12.63
C LEU A 164 5.07 4.12 -13.49
N LYS A 165 6.39 4.02 -13.30
CA LYS A 165 7.29 3.26 -14.18
C LYS A 165 7.54 1.84 -13.71
N CYS A 166 7.34 1.60 -12.41
CA CYS A 166 7.52 0.29 -11.80
C CYS A 166 6.54 0.14 -10.65
N VAL A 167 5.88 -1.01 -10.54
CA VAL A 167 4.98 -1.34 -9.43
C VAL A 167 5.46 -2.63 -8.77
N LEU A 168 5.66 -2.60 -7.46
CA LEU A 168 6.17 -3.71 -6.68
C LEU A 168 5.21 -4.04 -5.53
N PRO A 169 4.37 -5.08 -5.69
CA PRO A 169 3.68 -5.71 -4.57
C PRO A 169 4.67 -6.49 -3.69
N TYR A 170 4.53 -6.40 -2.37
CA TYR A 170 5.35 -7.16 -1.42
C TYR A 170 4.65 -7.35 -0.07
N GLU A 171 5.13 -8.30 0.72
CA GLU A 171 4.75 -8.50 2.13
C GLU A 171 6.02 -8.42 2.99
N SER A 172 5.92 -7.75 4.13
CA SER A 172 6.89 -7.89 5.22
C SER A 172 6.17 -8.63 6.34
N ARG A 173 6.77 -9.71 6.87
CA ARG A 173 6.17 -10.56 7.90
C ARG A 173 7.16 -10.91 9.00
N GLY A 174 6.80 -10.60 10.24
CA GLY A 174 7.61 -10.83 11.44
C GLY A 174 7.97 -9.52 12.12
N GLU A 175 7.83 -9.47 13.44
CA GLU A 175 8.20 -8.29 14.25
C GLU A 175 9.68 -7.96 14.08
N GLU A 176 10.50 -9.01 13.98
CA GLU A 176 11.95 -8.93 13.85
C GLU A 176 12.41 -8.26 12.55
N ILE A 177 11.53 -8.16 11.55
CA ILE A 177 11.82 -7.54 10.25
C ILE A 177 11.04 -6.25 10.01
N GLY A 178 10.52 -5.62 11.07
CA GLY A 178 9.97 -4.27 11.02
C GLY A 178 8.48 -4.18 10.66
N VAL A 179 7.73 -5.27 10.84
CA VAL A 179 6.26 -5.21 10.81
C VAL A 179 5.76 -4.49 12.06
N THR A 180 4.90 -3.48 11.88
CA THR A 180 4.36 -2.68 12.99
C THR A 180 2.91 -3.03 13.35
N LEU A 181 2.27 -3.91 12.57
CA LEU A 181 0.87 -4.33 12.71
C LEU A 181 0.78 -5.85 12.48
N HIS A 182 0.19 -6.61 13.43
CA HIS A 182 0.07 -8.07 13.31
C HIS A 182 -0.92 -8.54 12.24
N HIS A 183 -1.92 -7.71 11.93
CA HIS A 183 -2.98 -8.05 11.00
C HIS A 183 -2.41 -8.40 9.61
N PRO A 184 -2.86 -9.48 8.94
CA PRO A 184 -2.28 -9.92 7.67
C PRO A 184 -2.45 -8.88 6.57
N HIS A 185 -1.32 -8.28 6.15
CA HIS A 185 -1.30 -7.26 5.12
C HIS A 185 0.00 -7.27 4.31
N GLY A 186 -0.10 -6.82 3.08
CA GLY A 186 1.01 -6.47 2.21
C GLY A 186 0.99 -4.99 1.84
N GLN A 187 1.89 -4.61 0.94
CA GLN A 187 1.99 -3.27 0.38
C GLN A 187 2.18 -3.34 -1.12
N ILE A 188 1.83 -2.26 -1.81
CA ILE A 188 2.14 -2.05 -3.23
C ILE A 188 2.84 -0.70 -3.35
N TYR A 189 4.08 -0.71 -3.82
CA TYR A 189 4.81 0.54 -4.09
C TYR A 189 4.88 0.75 -5.60
N GLY A 190 4.27 1.83 -6.06
CA GLY A 190 4.46 2.37 -7.39
C GLY A 190 5.51 3.48 -7.37
N PHE A 191 6.46 3.41 -8.29
CA PHE A 191 7.60 4.33 -8.37
C PHE A 191 7.53 5.15 -9.66
N GLY A 192 7.79 6.45 -9.57
CA GLY A 192 7.94 7.33 -10.75
C GLY A 192 9.22 7.05 -11.57
N PHE A 193 10.04 6.09 -11.14
CA PHE A 193 11.27 5.63 -11.77
C PHE A 193 11.35 4.10 -11.65
N VAL A 194 12.29 3.46 -12.35
CA VAL A 194 12.55 2.03 -12.14
C VAL A 194 13.70 1.89 -11.14
N PRO A 195 13.51 1.21 -9.99
CA PRO A 195 14.57 0.99 -9.01
C PRO A 195 15.84 0.38 -9.61
N ASP A 196 17.01 0.84 -9.17
CA ASP A 196 18.30 0.50 -9.79
C ASP A 196 18.59 -1.01 -9.81
N LEU A 197 18.19 -1.75 -8.76
CA LEU A 197 18.34 -3.20 -8.73
C LEU A 197 17.56 -3.88 -9.87
N LEU A 198 16.34 -3.41 -10.14
CA LEU A 198 15.50 -3.95 -11.21
C LEU A 198 16.04 -3.57 -12.59
N MET A 199 16.52 -2.34 -12.76
CA MET A 199 17.19 -1.91 -13.99
C MET A 199 18.42 -2.77 -14.28
N LYS A 200 19.33 -2.93 -13.31
CA LYS A 200 20.54 -3.76 -13.44
C LYS A 200 20.20 -5.22 -13.76
N SER A 201 19.15 -5.76 -13.14
CA SER A 201 18.68 -7.12 -13.41
C SER A 201 18.16 -7.27 -14.84
N ALA A 202 17.39 -6.30 -15.34
CA ALA A 202 16.87 -6.30 -16.71
C ALA A 202 17.99 -6.14 -17.75
N GLU A 203 18.99 -5.30 -17.48
CA GLU A 203 20.19 -5.14 -18.31
C GLU A 203 21.00 -6.43 -18.37
N ALA A 204 21.24 -7.08 -17.23
CA ALA A 204 21.92 -8.36 -17.15
C ALA A 204 21.17 -9.45 -17.94
N GLN A 205 19.84 -9.49 -17.84
CA GLN A 205 19.02 -10.44 -18.60
C GLN A 205 19.10 -10.21 -20.11
N LYS A 206 19.12 -8.95 -20.57
CA LYS A 206 19.28 -8.61 -22.00
C LYS A 206 20.68 -8.94 -22.53
N ALA A 207 21.70 -8.84 -21.69
CA ALA A 207 23.09 -9.10 -22.05
C ALA A 207 23.45 -10.60 -22.05
N ALA A 208 22.66 -11.43 -21.36
CA ALA A 208 22.82 -12.89 -21.37
C ALA A 208 22.24 -13.48 -22.67
N PRO A 209 23.01 -14.27 -23.45
CA PRO A 209 22.54 -14.94 -24.66
C PRO A 209 21.52 -16.05 -24.40
#